data_AF-X1L321-F1
#
_entry.id   AF-X1L321-F1
#
_cell.length_a   1.000
_cell.length_b   1.000
_cell.length_c   1.000
_cell.angle_alpha   90.00
_cell.angle_beta   90.00
_cell.angle_gamma   90.00
#
_symmetry.space_group_name_H-M   'P 1'
#
loop_
_entity.id
_entity.type
_entity.pdbx_description
1 polymer ?
#
loop_
_entity_poly.entity_id
_entity_poly.type
_entity_poly.pdbx_seq_one_letter_code
_entity_poly.pdbx_strand_id
1 'polypeptide(L)'
;MVDPPYRVKNMMPGMIMLWHGTPDNVPSGWHLCDGTVGTPNLLNKFVPCAGDTYDPHEEGGADSQTHDFTGAGHVHGIPQEAGCPGAGPHPCLTTLDTDSEVAAGTTDASDNRPQYHALCYIM
;
A
#
# COMPACT_ATOMS: atom_id res chain seq x y z
N MET A 1 -5.18 18.03 -47.07
CA MET A 1 -5.96 17.66 -45.88
C MET A 1 -5.85 16.16 -45.78
N VAL A 2 -4.97 15.67 -44.91
CA VAL A 2 -4.70 14.23 -44.77
C VAL A 2 -5.76 13.70 -43.82
N ASP A 3 -6.62 12.79 -44.29
CA ASP A 3 -7.63 12.16 -43.43
C ASP A 3 -6.91 11.39 -42.30
N PRO A 4 -7.32 11.53 -41.02
CA PRO A 4 -6.71 10.80 -39.93
C PRO A 4 -6.91 9.28 -40.11
N PRO A 5 -5.88 8.45 -39.88
CA PRO A 5 -5.97 7.01 -40.05
C PRO A 5 -6.57 6.36 -38.80
N TYR A 6 -7.82 6.66 -38.44
CA TYR A 6 -8.60 5.80 -37.54
C TYR A 6 -10.09 6.17 -37.54
N ARG A 7 -10.80 5.88 -38.62
CA ARG A 7 -12.21 5.52 -38.48
C ARG A 7 -12.25 4.15 -37.79
N VAL A 8 -12.47 4.15 -36.48
CA VAL A 8 -12.62 2.93 -35.66
C VAL A 8 -13.86 2.19 -36.15
N LYS A 9 -13.67 1.26 -37.09
CA LYS A 9 -14.64 0.22 -37.35
C LYS A 9 -14.56 -0.76 -36.17
N ASN A 10 -15.54 -0.65 -35.27
CA ASN A 10 -15.97 -1.71 -34.34
C ASN A 10 -15.02 -2.03 -33.15
N MET A 11 -14.78 -1.08 -32.25
CA MET A 11 -14.55 -1.44 -30.85
C MET A 11 -15.92 -1.73 -30.21
N MET A 12 -16.06 -2.87 -29.54
CA MET A 12 -17.30 -3.18 -28.81
C MET A 12 -17.40 -2.29 -27.56
N PRO A 13 -18.59 -1.77 -27.21
CA PRO A 13 -18.78 -1.08 -25.94
C PRO A 13 -18.30 -1.94 -24.77
N GLY A 14 -17.58 -1.34 -23.81
CA GLY A 14 -16.99 -2.04 -22.67
C GLY A 14 -15.49 -2.35 -22.82
N MET A 15 -14.90 -2.11 -24.00
CA MET A 15 -13.45 -2.22 -24.17
C MET A 15 -12.74 -1.04 -23.50
N ILE A 16 -11.78 -1.33 -22.62
CA ILE A 16 -10.95 -0.32 -21.95
C ILE A 16 -9.58 -0.24 -22.63
N MET A 17 -9.09 0.97 -22.84
CA MET A 17 -7.75 1.23 -23.37
C MET A 17 -6.94 2.17 -22.47
N LEU A 18 -5.62 1.98 -22.50
CA LEU A 18 -4.67 2.92 -21.91
C LEU A 18 -4.49 4.13 -22.84
N TRP A 19 -4.62 5.32 -22.26
CA TRP A 19 -4.50 6.60 -22.94
C TRP A 19 -3.39 7.43 -22.28
N HIS A 20 -2.44 7.87 -23.10
CA HIS A 20 -1.27 8.63 -22.63
C HIS A 20 -1.55 10.12 -22.43
N GLY A 21 -2.66 10.64 -22.97
CA GLY A 21 -3.03 12.04 -22.83
C GLY A 21 -3.66 12.33 -21.47
N THR A 22 -4.08 13.59 -21.30
CA THR A 22 -4.71 14.05 -20.06
C THR A 22 -6.21 13.71 -20.02
N PRO A 23 -6.82 13.66 -18.82
CA PRO A 23 -8.26 13.52 -18.64
C PRO A 23 -9.09 14.56 -19.42
N ASP A 24 -8.59 15.80 -19.52
CA ASP A 24 -9.29 16.89 -20.23
C ASP A 24 -9.22 16.77 -21.76
N ASN A 25 -8.34 15.93 -22.30
CA ASN A 25 -8.10 15.76 -23.74
C ASN A 25 -8.43 14.34 -24.21
N VAL A 26 -9.43 13.69 -23.59
CA VAL A 26 -9.93 12.39 -24.04
C VAL A 26 -10.51 12.55 -25.46
N PRO A 27 -10.12 11.69 -26.43
CA PRO A 27 -10.60 11.80 -27.80
C PRO A 27 -12.12 11.63 -27.91
N SER A 28 -12.75 12.36 -28.83
CA SER A 28 -14.18 12.23 -29.09
C SER A 28 -14.57 10.78 -29.39
N GLY A 29 -15.66 10.31 -28.77
CA GLY A 29 -16.11 8.93 -28.86
C GLY A 29 -15.57 8.01 -27.77
N TRP A 30 -14.72 8.52 -26.87
CA TRP A 30 -14.26 7.85 -25.66
C TRP A 30 -14.69 8.63 -24.43
N HIS A 31 -14.75 7.95 -23.28
CA HIS A 31 -14.99 8.56 -21.98
C HIS A 31 -13.93 8.09 -20.98
N LEU A 32 -13.60 8.93 -20.00
CA LEU A 32 -12.70 8.54 -18.91
C LEU A 32 -13.38 7.47 -18.05
N CYS A 33 -12.64 6.44 -17.62
CA CYS A 33 -13.14 5.44 -16.69
C CYS A 33 -13.19 6.00 -15.25
N ASP A 34 -14.15 6.88 -14.99
CA ASP A 34 -14.32 7.62 -13.74
C ASP A 34 -15.59 7.22 -12.96
N GLY A 35 -16.34 6.24 -13.44
CA GLY A 35 -17.60 5.81 -12.84
C GLY A 35 -18.82 6.57 -13.35
N THR A 36 -18.63 7.53 -14.26
CA THR A 36 -19.72 8.28 -14.89
C THR A 36 -20.02 7.72 -16.28
N VAL A 37 -21.22 8.04 -16.79
CA VAL A 37 -21.68 7.66 -18.14
C VAL A 37 -21.60 6.14 -18.40
N GLY A 38 -21.73 5.33 -17.36
CA GLY A 38 -21.70 3.86 -17.44
C GLY A 38 -20.31 3.23 -17.55
N THR A 39 -19.23 4.02 -17.40
CA THR A 39 -17.87 3.49 -17.26
C THR A 39 -17.62 2.93 -15.85
N PRO A 40 -16.70 1.96 -15.68
CA PRO A 40 -16.19 1.63 -14.35
C PRO A 40 -15.31 2.77 -13.82
N ASN A 41 -15.21 2.92 -12.50
CA ASN A 41 -14.27 3.87 -11.89
C ASN A 41 -12.90 3.21 -11.69
N LEU A 42 -11.93 3.54 -12.54
CA LEU A 42 -10.56 3.02 -12.52
C LEU A 42 -9.51 4.07 -12.12
N LEU A 43 -9.94 5.22 -11.59
CA LEU A 43 -9.03 6.27 -11.13
C LEU A 43 -8.17 5.76 -9.97
N ASN A 44 -6.85 5.94 -10.11
CA ASN A 44 -5.84 5.49 -9.14
C ASN A 44 -5.84 3.98 -8.86
N LYS A 45 -6.38 3.15 -9.76
CA LYS A 45 -6.44 1.70 -9.58
C LYS A 45 -5.40 0.97 -10.42
N PHE A 46 -4.75 -0.01 -9.79
CA PHE A 46 -4.09 -1.10 -10.50
C PHE A 46 -5.15 -2.15 -10.88
N VAL A 47 -5.10 -2.65 -12.12
CA VAL A 47 -6.14 -3.55 -12.64
C VAL A 47 -5.57 -4.97 -12.78
N PRO A 48 -5.88 -5.89 -11.84
CA PRO A 48 -5.58 -7.30 -12.03
C PRO A 48 -6.56 -7.94 -13.03
N CYS A 49 -6.17 -9.07 -13.61
CA CYS A 49 -7.07 -9.86 -14.44
C CYS A 49 -8.08 -10.62 -13.57
N ALA A 50 -9.38 -10.46 -13.85
CA ALA A 50 -10.44 -11.21 -13.19
C ALA A 50 -10.65 -12.60 -13.85
N GLY A 51 -11.27 -13.52 -13.13
CA GLY A 51 -11.71 -14.83 -13.66
C GLY A 51 -11.10 -16.07 -12.99
N ASP A 52 -10.32 -15.91 -11.93
CA ASP A 52 -9.89 -16.99 -11.04
C ASP A 52 -9.89 -16.51 -9.59
N THR A 53 -8.81 -15.83 -9.17
CA THR A 53 -8.69 -15.27 -7.81
C THR A 53 -9.57 -14.05 -7.58
N TYR A 54 -9.75 -13.22 -8.61
CA TYR A 54 -10.50 -11.97 -8.52
C TYR A 54 -11.82 -12.06 -9.26
N ASP A 55 -12.89 -11.63 -8.60
CA ASP A 55 -14.20 -11.48 -9.22
C ASP A 55 -14.25 -10.21 -10.11
N PRO A 56 -15.05 -10.18 -11.19
CA PRO A 56 -15.27 -8.96 -11.95
C PRO A 56 -15.79 -7.83 -11.05
N HIS A 57 -15.17 -6.66 -11.15
CA HIS A 57 -15.46 -5.47 -10.34
C HIS A 57 -15.09 -5.58 -8.86
N GLU A 58 -14.35 -6.62 -8.44
CA GLU A 58 -13.76 -6.65 -7.11
C GLU A 58 -12.77 -5.50 -6.93
N GLU A 59 -12.82 -4.84 -5.77
CA GLU A 59 -11.94 -3.75 -5.40
C GLU A 59 -11.24 -4.08 -4.08
N GLY A 60 -9.98 -3.67 -3.94
CA GLY A 60 -9.19 -3.89 -2.74
C GLY A 60 -7.85 -3.20 -2.80
N GLY A 61 -7.02 -3.47 -1.80
CA GLY A 61 -5.71 -2.82 -1.64
C GLY A 61 -5.79 -1.47 -0.92
N ALA A 62 -4.62 -0.89 -0.68
CA ALA A 62 -4.45 0.40 -0.04
C ALA A 62 -3.16 1.08 -0.52
N ASP A 63 -3.18 2.41 -0.60
CA ASP A 63 -2.01 3.22 -0.97
C ASP A 63 -0.88 3.12 0.07
N SER A 64 -1.23 2.88 1.33
CA SER A 64 -0.28 2.74 2.43
C SER A 64 -0.68 1.62 3.37
N GLN A 65 0.29 1.08 4.09
CA GLN A 65 0.09 0.01 5.06
C GLN A 65 0.77 0.29 6.39
N THR A 66 0.19 -0.24 7.46
CA THR A 66 0.78 -0.36 8.79
C THR A 66 0.86 -1.82 9.17
N HIS A 67 1.80 -2.18 10.03
CA HIS A 67 1.91 -3.53 10.56
C HIS A 67 1.88 -3.49 12.08
N ASP A 68 1.04 -4.34 12.67
CA ASP A 68 1.12 -4.62 14.10
C ASP A 68 2.28 -5.57 14.36
N PHE A 69 3.05 -5.32 15.41
CA PHE A 69 4.15 -6.18 15.82
C PHE A 69 4.07 -6.47 17.32
N THR A 70 4.62 -7.63 17.66
CA THR A 70 4.85 -8.07 19.04
C THR A 70 6.24 -8.67 19.11
N GLY A 71 7.14 -8.01 19.83
CA GLY A 71 8.48 -8.50 20.12
C GLY A 71 8.49 -9.34 21.39
N ALA A 72 9.31 -10.40 21.42
CA ALA A 72 9.50 -11.18 22.64
C ALA A 72 10.13 -10.30 23.72
N GLY A 73 9.59 -10.38 24.93
CA GLY A 73 10.20 -9.76 26.10
C GLY A 73 11.58 -10.36 26.37
N HIS A 74 12.48 -9.54 26.86
CA HIS A 74 13.78 -9.98 27.34
C HIS A 74 14.20 -9.10 28.52
N VAL A 75 15.15 -9.59 29.28
CA VAL A 75 15.73 -8.87 30.42
C VAL A 75 17.08 -8.29 30.04
N HIS A 76 17.41 -7.13 30.58
CA HIS A 76 18.76 -6.60 30.56
C HIS A 76 19.40 -6.83 31.93
N GLY A 77 20.55 -7.50 31.94
CA GLY A 77 21.38 -7.57 33.13
C GLY A 77 22.06 -6.23 33.37
N ILE A 78 21.91 -5.67 34.56
CA ILE A 78 22.61 -4.45 34.96
C ILE A 78 23.94 -4.89 35.60
N PRO A 79 25.09 -4.74 34.92
CA PRO A 79 26.36 -5.22 35.44
C PRO A 79 26.75 -4.41 36.68
N GLN A 80 27.17 -5.11 37.73
CA GLN A 80 27.72 -4.51 38.94
C GLN A 80 29.25 -4.70 38.96
N GLU A 81 29.99 -3.66 39.32
CA GLU A 81 31.45 -3.70 39.45
C GLU A 81 31.89 -4.63 40.60
N ALA A 82 33.05 -5.28 40.42
CA ALA A 82 33.62 -6.14 41.46
C ALA A 82 33.97 -5.32 42.71
N GLY A 83 33.25 -5.57 43.82
CA GLY A 83 33.55 -4.99 45.14
C GLY A 83 32.52 -4.02 45.72
N CYS A 84 31.27 -3.99 45.25
CA CYS A 84 30.26 -3.08 45.80
C CYS A 84 29.68 -3.52 47.17
N PRO A 85 29.69 -2.67 48.20
CA PRO A 85 28.84 -2.72 49.40
C PRO A 85 27.80 -1.60 49.28
N GLY A 86 26.66 -1.86 48.62
CA GLY A 86 25.64 -0.87 48.24
C GLY A 86 25.36 0.23 49.27
N ALA A 87 25.21 1.48 48.82
CA ALA A 87 24.68 2.55 49.66
C ALA A 87 23.17 2.32 49.88
N GLY A 88 22.86 1.64 50.99
CA GLY A 88 21.53 1.16 51.35
C GLY A 88 21.62 -0.22 52.06
N PRO A 89 20.53 -0.76 52.61
CA PRO A 89 20.56 -2.03 53.37
C PRO A 89 20.89 -3.29 52.52
N HIS A 90 21.11 -3.15 51.21
CA HIS A 90 21.39 -4.27 50.31
C HIS A 90 22.80 -4.15 49.71
N PRO A 91 23.81 -4.84 50.28
CA PRO A 91 25.20 -4.60 49.94
C PRO A 91 25.63 -5.21 48.60
N CYS A 92 25.07 -6.33 48.15
CA CYS A 92 25.33 -6.88 46.82
C CYS A 92 24.05 -7.57 46.32
N LEU A 93 23.54 -7.20 45.15
CA LEU A 93 22.44 -7.92 44.50
C LEU A 93 23.00 -8.60 43.25
N THR A 94 23.11 -9.92 43.28
CA THR A 94 23.77 -10.72 42.23
C THR A 94 22.89 -11.00 41.01
N THR A 95 21.68 -10.47 40.95
CA THR A 95 20.69 -10.66 39.88
C THR A 95 19.78 -9.43 39.77
N LEU A 96 20.34 -8.30 39.34
CA LEU A 96 19.56 -7.10 39.05
C LEU A 96 19.23 -7.09 37.55
N ASP A 97 18.23 -7.89 37.20
CA ASP A 97 17.66 -7.91 35.86
C ASP A 97 16.50 -6.93 35.79
N THR A 98 16.30 -6.28 34.64
CA THR A 98 15.07 -5.53 34.39
C THR A 98 13.87 -6.48 34.30
N ASP A 99 12.66 -5.96 34.54
CA ASP A 99 11.45 -6.73 34.26
C ASP A 99 11.37 -7.06 32.76
N SER A 100 10.84 -8.25 32.46
CA SER A 100 10.62 -8.71 31.09
C SER A 100 9.24 -8.25 30.62
N GLU A 101 9.24 -7.25 29.75
CA GLU A 101 8.02 -6.73 29.13
C GLU A 101 8.00 -6.99 27.63
N VAL A 102 6.83 -7.32 27.10
CA VAL A 102 6.62 -7.50 25.66
C VAL A 102 6.49 -6.12 25.01
N ALA A 103 7.31 -5.86 24.00
CA ALA A 103 7.16 -4.66 23.18
C ALA A 103 6.13 -4.92 22.08
N ALA A 104 5.00 -4.26 22.13
CA ALA A 104 3.99 -4.30 21.08
C ALA A 104 3.69 -2.90 20.56
N GLY A 105 3.24 -2.82 19.32
CA GLY A 105 2.85 -1.56 18.71
C GLY A 105 2.46 -1.72 17.25
N THR A 106 2.21 -0.60 16.61
CA THR A 106 1.90 -0.51 15.19
C THR A 106 2.96 0.35 14.53
N THR A 107 3.46 -0.06 13.36
CA THR A 107 4.41 0.76 12.60
C THR A 107 3.74 2.04 12.10
N ASP A 108 4.54 3.06 11.81
CA ASP A 108 4.06 4.18 11.00
C ASP A 108 3.61 3.69 9.62
N ALA A 109 2.68 4.44 9.01
CA ALA A 109 2.20 4.13 7.67
C ALA A 109 3.32 4.32 6.65
N SER A 110 3.47 3.34 5.75
CA SER A 110 4.42 3.39 4.64
C SER A 110 3.72 3.22 3.30
N ASP A 111 4.22 3.89 2.27
CA ASP A 111 3.70 3.78 0.90
C ASP A 111 3.87 2.34 0.40
N ASN A 112 2.78 1.76 -0.10
CA ASN A 112 2.75 0.40 -0.61
C ASN A 112 2.71 0.34 -2.16
N ARG A 113 2.81 1.50 -2.83
CA ARG A 113 2.75 1.57 -4.29
C ARG A 113 4.12 1.23 -4.89
N PRO A 114 4.19 0.31 -5.87
CA PRO A 114 5.41 0.12 -6.65
C PRO A 114 5.68 1.38 -7.48
N GLN A 115 6.90 1.52 -8.01
CA GLN A 115 7.20 2.58 -8.97
C GLN A 115 6.23 2.48 -10.17
N TYR A 116 5.49 3.55 -10.44
CA TYR A 116 4.44 3.56 -11.45
C TYR A 116 4.58 4.73 -12.45
N HIS A 117 3.95 4.55 -13.61
CA HIS A 117 3.73 5.60 -14.60
C HIS A 117 2.23 5.65 -14.90
N ALA A 118 1.58 6.76 -14.53
CA ALA A 118 0.14 6.88 -14.62
C ALA A 118 -0.30 7.20 -16.06
N LEU A 119 -1.22 6.39 -16.58
CA LEU A 119 -1.94 6.61 -17.83
C LEU A 119 -3.44 6.62 -17.52
N CYS A 120 -4.23 7.27 -18.38
CA CYS A 120 -5.68 7.26 -18.24
C CYS A 120 -6.26 5.93 -18.74
N TYR A 121 -7.31 5.44 -18.09
CA TYR A 121 -8.18 4.40 -18.66
C TYR A 121 -9.36 5.07 -19.38
N ILE A 122 -9.59 4.73 -20.64
CA ILE A 122 -10.72 5.24 -21.43
C ILE A 122 -11.55 4.08 -22.01
N MET A 123 -12.85 4.30 -22.15
CA MET A 123 -13.84 3.33 -22.67
C MET A 123 -14.76 3.96 -23.70
#